data_AF-A0A7Y2CP65-F1
#
_entry.id   AF-A0A7Y2CP65-F1
#
_cell.length_a   1.000
_cell.length_b   1.000
_cell.length_c   1.000
_cell.angle_alpha   90.00
_cell.angle_beta   90.00
_cell.angle_gamma   90.00
#
_symmetry.space_group_name_H-M   'P 1'
#
loop_
_entity.id
_entity.type
_entity.pdbx_description
1 polymer ?
#
loop_
_entity_poly.entity_id
_entity_poly.type
_entity_poly.pdbx_seq_one_letter_code
_entity_poly.pdbx_strand_id
1 'polypeptide(L)'
;MTSHSDDERLYSEEEIASILRRSAKLQTETDTSGTTGLTLRELKHIASEVGIDPAHVDKASFDLEHGVAERDDSVASLLLPLTSDETHLVRGEIDPDRWEDVVGEIRSLFGQFGTVGQVGNQLSWGHTGFPDPEKQVTVTSRKGRTKVSARSDYSNWLAFFFPSIAASTAIVAALMIEAVAASGGVVSLAIGLWLILYYLVMRGILANVNRKEIRRAAKLTESIEQFVLDPEREPPVEEGRGRMNEALLDAEKDVSISTRPVRGRTRT
;
A
#
# COMPACT_ATOMS: atom_id res chain seq x y z
N MET A 1 -27.35 9.45 64.34
CA MET A 1 -25.93 9.11 64.08
C MET A 1 -25.86 7.60 63.90
N THR A 2 -26.07 7.12 62.68
CA THR A 2 -26.16 5.68 62.35
C THR A 2 -25.72 5.47 60.92
N SER A 3 -24.71 4.63 60.70
CA SER A 3 -24.61 3.62 59.62
C SER A 3 -23.13 3.28 59.39
N HIS A 4 -22.69 2.12 59.88
CA HIS A 4 -21.41 1.47 59.52
C HIS A 4 -21.46 -0.06 59.80
N SER A 5 -22.61 -0.71 59.63
CA SER A 5 -22.83 -2.11 60.07
C SER A 5 -23.03 -3.14 58.95
N ASP A 6 -23.03 -2.75 57.67
CA ASP A 6 -23.40 -3.66 56.56
C ASP A 6 -22.21 -4.37 55.89
N ASP A 7 -20.96 -3.91 56.07
CA ASP A 7 -19.78 -4.46 55.35
C ASP A 7 -19.20 -5.75 55.94
N GLU A 8 -19.59 -6.16 57.16
CA GLU A 8 -19.09 -7.37 57.84
C GLU A 8 -20.05 -8.57 57.77
N ARG A 9 -21.13 -8.49 56.98
CA ARG A 9 -22.10 -9.58 56.89
C ARG A 9 -21.53 -10.76 56.11
N LEU A 10 -21.52 -11.94 56.73
CA LEU A 10 -21.21 -13.20 56.05
C LEU A 10 -22.43 -13.69 55.26
N TYR A 11 -22.24 -14.00 53.98
CA TYR A 11 -23.27 -14.53 53.08
C TYR A 11 -23.09 -16.04 52.92
N SER A 12 -24.21 -16.78 52.93
CA SER A 12 -24.23 -18.19 52.58
C SER A 12 -23.98 -18.42 51.08
N GLU A 13 -23.55 -19.61 50.68
CA GLU A 13 -23.30 -19.95 49.27
C GLU A 13 -24.53 -19.70 48.37
N GLU A 14 -25.73 -19.98 48.89
CA GLU A 14 -27.00 -19.74 48.19
C GLU A 14 -27.26 -18.24 47.99
N GLU A 15 -26.96 -17.42 49.00
CA GLU A 15 -27.07 -15.96 48.92
C GLU A 15 -26.03 -15.39 47.94
N ILE A 16 -24.80 -15.90 47.94
CA ILE A 16 -23.75 -15.50 46.99
C ILE A 16 -24.19 -15.81 45.56
N ALA A 17 -24.68 -17.03 45.30
CA ALA A 17 -25.17 -17.42 43.98
C ALA A 17 -26.33 -16.54 43.52
N SER A 18 -27.24 -16.19 44.43
CA SER A 18 -28.38 -15.30 44.18
C SER A 18 -27.93 -13.86 43.85
N ILE A 19 -26.98 -13.32 44.62
CA ILE A 19 -26.42 -11.98 44.40
C ILE A 19 -25.70 -11.91 43.05
N LEU A 20 -24.84 -12.89 42.72
CA LEU A 20 -24.11 -12.92 41.45
C LEU A 20 -25.07 -13.06 40.26
N ARG A 21 -26.05 -13.97 40.34
CA ARG A 21 -27.07 -14.14 39.29
C ARG A 21 -27.89 -12.86 39.08
N ARG A 22 -28.25 -12.17 40.16
CA ARG A 22 -28.99 -10.90 40.09
C ARG A 22 -28.14 -9.78 39.50
N SER A 23 -26.86 -9.73 39.85
CA SER A 23 -25.91 -8.75 39.30
C SER A 23 -25.73 -8.92 37.79
N ALA A 24 -25.55 -10.15 37.32
CA ALA A 24 -25.45 -10.45 35.89
C ALA A 24 -26.72 -10.09 35.11
N LYS A 25 -27.89 -10.31 35.72
CA LYS A 25 -29.19 -9.92 35.12
C LYS A 25 -29.34 -8.40 35.02
N LEU A 26 -28.96 -7.66 36.07
CA LEU A 26 -28.99 -6.19 36.08
C LEU A 26 -28.01 -5.58 35.07
N GLN A 27 -26.84 -6.19 34.89
CA GLN A 27 -25.88 -5.79 33.85
C GLN A 27 -26.50 -5.94 32.45
N THR A 28 -27.12 -7.09 32.18
CA THR A 28 -27.78 -7.36 30.90
C THR A 28 -28.93 -6.40 30.61
N GLU A 29 -29.75 -6.08 31.62
CA GLU A 29 -30.89 -5.15 31.50
C GLU A 29 -30.44 -3.69 31.31
N THR A 30 -29.27 -3.30 31.85
CA THR A 30 -28.67 -1.98 31.63
C THR A 30 -28.12 -1.85 30.21
N ASP A 31 -27.54 -2.92 29.66
CA ASP A 31 -26.97 -2.95 28.30
C ASP A 31 -28.05 -3.04 27.19
N THR A 32 -29.32 -3.32 27.51
CA THR A 32 -30.37 -3.52 26.49
C THR A 32 -30.97 -2.22 25.93
N SER A 33 -30.61 -1.03 26.45
CA SER A 33 -31.26 0.24 26.09
C SER A 33 -30.37 1.31 25.44
N GLY A 34 -29.13 0.99 25.03
CA GLY A 34 -28.34 1.94 24.27
C GLY A 34 -27.05 1.36 23.70
N THR A 35 -26.99 1.24 22.38
CA THR A 35 -25.76 1.05 21.57
C THR A 35 -24.90 -0.16 21.97
N THR A 36 -25.08 -1.27 21.25
CA THR A 36 -24.10 -2.37 21.25
C THR A 36 -22.77 -1.86 20.70
N GLY A 37 -21.85 -1.49 21.58
CA GLY A 37 -20.52 -1.01 21.22
C GLY A 37 -19.80 -0.36 22.40
N LEU A 38 -18.47 -0.44 22.41
CA LEU A 38 -17.64 0.29 23.36
C LEU A 38 -17.44 1.72 22.87
N THR A 39 -17.52 2.70 23.76
CA THR A 39 -17.09 4.06 23.42
C THR A 39 -15.57 4.07 23.17
N LEU A 40 -15.08 5.00 22.35
CA LEU A 40 -13.63 5.14 22.11
C LEU A 40 -12.83 5.29 23.42
N ARG A 41 -13.42 5.95 24.43
CA ARG A 41 -12.84 6.09 25.76
C ARG A 41 -12.71 4.76 26.49
N GLU A 42 -13.75 3.93 26.46
CA GLU A 42 -13.73 2.59 27.04
C GLU A 42 -12.77 1.66 26.30
N LEU A 43 -12.73 1.76 24.97
CA LEU A 43 -11.80 0.99 24.14
C LEU A 43 -10.33 1.33 24.47
N LYS A 44 -10.01 2.61 24.65
CA LYS A 44 -8.67 3.05 25.11
C LYS A 44 -8.33 2.57 26.51
N HIS A 45 -9.32 2.53 27.41
CA HIS A 45 -9.12 2.04 28.77
C HIS A 45 -8.74 0.55 28.74
N ILE A 46 -9.51 -0.28 28.03
CA ILE A 46 -9.21 -1.71 27.84
C ILE A 46 -7.84 -1.89 27.18
N ALA A 47 -7.52 -1.10 26.15
CA ALA A 47 -6.22 -1.14 25.48
C ALA A 47 -5.06 -0.90 26.45
N SER A 48 -5.19 0.10 27.33
CA SER A 48 -4.17 0.38 28.34
C SER A 48 -3.97 -0.76 29.34
N GLU A 49 -5.04 -1.47 29.72
CA GLU A 49 -4.97 -2.62 30.62
C GLU A 49 -4.23 -3.81 30.01
N VAL A 50 -4.29 -3.99 28.68
CA VAL A 50 -3.56 -5.04 27.96
C VAL A 50 -2.20 -4.58 27.42
N GLY A 51 -1.75 -3.37 27.78
CA GLY A 51 -0.45 -2.82 27.40
C GLY A 51 -0.38 -2.23 25.98
N ILE A 52 -1.52 -1.93 25.35
CA ILE A 52 -1.60 -1.20 24.09
C ILE A 52 -1.69 0.30 24.40
N ASP A 53 -0.78 1.09 23.83
CA ASP A 53 -0.81 2.55 23.98
C ASP A 53 -2.13 3.14 23.42
N PRO A 54 -2.91 3.90 24.22
CA PRO A 54 -4.14 4.57 23.79
C PRO A 54 -4.01 5.42 22.52
N ALA A 55 -2.82 5.96 22.23
CA ALA A 55 -2.58 6.73 21.01
C ALA A 55 -2.73 5.88 19.73
N HIS A 56 -2.45 4.56 19.79
CA HIS A 56 -2.68 3.65 18.68
C HIS A 56 -4.18 3.37 18.47
N VAL A 57 -4.97 3.34 19.54
CA VAL A 57 -6.43 3.18 19.46
C VAL A 57 -7.07 4.42 18.84
N ASP A 58 -6.59 5.61 19.20
CA ASP A 58 -6.97 6.86 18.53
C ASP A 58 -6.74 6.77 17.02
N LYS A 59 -5.52 6.40 16.63
CA LYS A 59 -5.16 6.26 15.23
C LYS A 59 -6.02 5.21 14.51
N ALA A 60 -6.21 4.03 15.08
CA ALA A 60 -7.00 2.95 14.48
C ALA A 60 -8.49 3.33 14.33
N SER A 61 -9.07 3.99 15.33
CA SER A 61 -10.45 4.49 15.25
C SER A 61 -10.60 5.55 14.16
N PHE A 62 -9.61 6.45 14.05
CA PHE A 62 -9.55 7.46 13.00
C PHE A 62 -9.41 6.85 11.61
N ASP A 63 -8.55 5.86 11.44
CA ASP A 63 -8.34 5.14 10.18
C ASP A 63 -9.62 4.40 9.75
N LEU A 64 -10.31 3.76 10.70
CA LEU A 64 -11.58 3.03 10.48
C LEU A 64 -12.72 3.95 10.04
N GLU A 65 -12.93 5.07 10.76
CA GLU A 65 -14.00 6.03 10.46
C GLU A 65 -13.85 6.66 9.05
N HIS A 66 -12.62 6.73 8.54
CA HIS A 66 -12.30 7.44 7.31
C HIS A 66 -11.93 6.51 6.14
N GLY A 67 -12.13 5.19 6.33
CA GLY A 67 -11.98 4.17 5.31
C GLY A 67 -10.55 4.04 4.79
N VAL A 68 -9.56 4.11 5.69
CA VAL A 68 -8.19 3.69 5.41
C VAL A 68 -8.19 2.16 5.42
N ALA A 69 -7.90 1.53 4.28
CA ALA A 69 -7.89 0.07 4.18
C ALA A 69 -6.77 -0.50 5.06
N GLU A 70 -7.13 -1.44 5.95
CA GLU A 70 -6.13 -2.23 6.68
C GLU A 70 -5.33 -3.09 5.70
N ARG A 71 -4.07 -3.32 6.05
CA ARG A 71 -3.17 -4.19 5.30
C ARG A 71 -3.72 -5.62 5.35
N ASP A 72 -4.14 -6.17 4.22
CA ASP A 72 -4.66 -7.53 4.14
C ASP A 72 -3.50 -8.54 4.34
N ASP A 73 -3.29 -8.96 5.59
CA ASP A 73 -2.31 -9.98 5.98
C ASP A 73 -2.81 -11.43 5.76
N SER A 74 -3.91 -11.62 5.01
CA SER A 74 -4.50 -12.94 4.76
C SER A 74 -3.59 -13.88 3.95
N VAL A 75 -3.99 -15.15 3.82
CA VAL A 75 -3.33 -16.15 2.94
C VAL A 75 -3.26 -15.68 1.48
N ALA A 76 -4.11 -14.73 1.07
CA ALA A 76 -4.02 -14.08 -0.23
C ALA A 76 -2.74 -13.22 -0.37
N SER A 77 -2.22 -12.63 0.72
CA SER A 77 -0.90 -11.97 0.72
C SER A 77 0.25 -12.95 0.45
N LEU A 78 0.05 -14.25 0.71
CA LEU A 78 0.97 -15.31 0.35
C LEU A 78 0.95 -15.56 -1.18
N LEU A 79 -0.17 -15.28 -1.83
CA LEU A 79 -0.43 -15.45 -3.25
C LEU A 79 -0.34 -14.08 -3.97
N LEU A 80 0.88 -13.52 -4.06
CA LEU A 80 1.25 -12.32 -4.84
C LEU A 80 0.19 -11.19 -4.85
N PRO A 81 0.35 -10.09 -4.08
CA PRO A 81 -0.65 -9.02 -4.04
C PRO A 81 -0.88 -8.43 -5.44
N LEU A 82 -2.09 -8.60 -5.98
CA LEU A 82 -2.51 -8.12 -7.30
C LEU A 82 -2.81 -6.62 -7.29
N THR A 83 -3.12 -6.07 -6.13
CA THR A 83 -3.42 -4.66 -5.92
C THR A 83 -2.78 -4.18 -4.63
N SER A 84 -2.25 -2.96 -4.64
CA SER A 84 -1.83 -2.25 -3.44
C SER A 84 -2.66 -0.98 -3.33
N ASP A 85 -3.31 -0.79 -2.18
CA ASP A 85 -4.09 0.40 -1.88
C ASP A 85 -3.51 1.04 -0.61
N GLU A 86 -2.99 2.25 -0.73
CA GLU A 86 -2.53 3.03 0.41
C GLU A 86 -3.33 4.31 0.49
N THR A 87 -3.90 4.59 1.66
CA THR A 87 -4.66 5.79 1.91
C THR A 87 -4.12 6.48 3.14
N HIS A 88 -3.81 7.77 3.00
CA HIS A 88 -3.26 8.62 4.06
C HIS A 88 -4.12 9.88 4.21
N LEU A 89 -4.20 10.38 5.44
CA LEU A 89 -5.00 11.55 5.79
C LEU A 89 -4.09 12.65 6.35
N VAL A 90 -4.20 13.83 5.77
CA VAL A 90 -3.42 15.02 6.13
C VAL A 90 -4.37 16.09 6.67
N ARG A 91 -3.96 16.78 7.75
CA ARG A 91 -4.72 17.90 8.32
C ARG A 91 -4.48 19.16 7.49
N GLY A 92 -5.54 19.85 7.11
CA GLY A 92 -5.54 21.05 6.26
C GLY A 92 -5.99 20.78 4.83
N GLU A 93 -6.31 21.85 4.12
CA GLU A 93 -6.94 21.86 2.80
C GLU A 93 -5.97 22.49 1.79
N ILE A 94 -5.79 21.80 0.66
CA ILE A 94 -4.96 22.32 -0.45
C ILE A 94 -5.77 23.36 -1.22
N ASP A 95 -5.16 24.51 -1.48
CA ASP A 95 -5.70 25.55 -2.35
C ASP A 95 -5.78 25.03 -3.80
N PRO A 96 -6.94 25.15 -4.48
CA PRO A 96 -7.07 24.76 -5.87
C PRO A 96 -6.02 25.32 -6.83
N ASP A 97 -5.48 26.51 -6.56
CA ASP A 97 -4.49 27.14 -7.44
C ASP A 97 -3.11 26.44 -7.36
N ARG A 98 -2.89 25.59 -6.35
CA ARG A 98 -1.65 24.81 -6.16
C ARG A 98 -1.74 23.36 -6.61
N TRP A 99 -2.84 22.95 -7.25
CA TRP A 99 -2.96 21.57 -7.75
C TRP A 99 -1.87 21.20 -8.76
N GLU A 100 -1.40 22.16 -9.56
CA GLU A 100 -0.31 21.93 -10.53
C GLU A 100 1.02 21.56 -9.83
N ASP A 101 1.33 22.20 -8.70
CA ASP A 101 2.51 21.88 -7.88
C ASP A 101 2.42 20.45 -7.34
N VAL A 102 1.23 20.06 -6.84
CA VAL A 102 0.97 18.71 -6.33
C VAL A 102 1.14 17.67 -7.44
N VAL A 103 0.64 17.94 -8.64
CA VAL A 103 0.86 17.07 -9.82
C VAL A 103 2.35 16.98 -10.15
N GLY A 104 3.08 18.09 -10.07
CA GLY A 104 4.53 18.13 -10.27
C GLY A 104 5.27 17.20 -9.30
N GLU A 105 4.91 17.25 -8.02
CA GLU A 105 5.48 16.40 -6.99
C GLU A 105 5.15 14.93 -7.20
N ILE A 106 3.89 14.60 -7.55
CA ILE A 106 3.49 13.24 -7.92
C ILE A 106 4.36 12.73 -9.07
N ARG A 107 4.51 13.52 -10.15
CA ARG A 107 5.35 13.14 -11.30
C ARG A 107 6.82 12.96 -10.94
N SER A 108 7.36 13.84 -10.10
CA SER A 108 8.74 13.78 -9.61
C SER A 108 8.99 12.50 -8.80
N LEU A 109 8.10 12.18 -7.84
CA LEU A 109 8.23 11.03 -6.96
C LEU A 109 8.07 9.68 -7.68
N PHE A 110 7.13 9.60 -8.63
CA PHE A 110 6.89 8.38 -9.39
C PHE A 110 7.77 8.27 -10.64
N GLY A 111 8.36 9.37 -11.12
CA GLY A 111 9.21 9.41 -12.32
C GLY A 111 8.44 9.13 -13.61
N GLN A 112 7.13 9.31 -13.61
CA GLN A 112 6.23 8.88 -14.68
C GLN A 112 5.31 10.02 -15.11
N PHE A 113 5.09 10.11 -16.41
CA PHE A 113 4.04 10.96 -16.97
C PHE A 113 2.72 10.21 -16.97
N GLY A 114 1.65 10.91 -16.61
CA GLY A 114 0.32 10.33 -16.47
C GLY A 114 -0.77 11.34 -16.80
N THR A 115 -1.98 10.84 -16.99
CA THR A 115 -3.18 11.62 -17.24
C THR A 115 -3.64 12.26 -15.93
N VAL A 116 -3.88 13.56 -15.98
CA VAL A 116 -4.42 14.32 -14.85
C VAL A 116 -5.90 14.59 -15.09
N GLY A 117 -6.73 14.33 -14.10
CA GLY A 117 -8.13 14.74 -14.06
C GLY A 117 -8.38 15.59 -12.81
N GLN A 118 -9.18 16.62 -12.93
CA GLN A 118 -9.62 17.42 -11.79
C GLN A 118 -11.14 17.55 -11.82
N VAL A 119 -11.79 17.23 -10.71
CA VAL A 119 -13.24 17.36 -10.55
C VAL A 119 -13.50 18.03 -9.21
N GLY A 120 -13.78 19.34 -9.22
CA GLY A 120 -13.95 20.14 -8.01
C GLY A 120 -12.66 20.17 -7.18
N ASN A 121 -12.77 19.77 -5.90
CA ASN A 121 -11.63 19.69 -4.96
C ASN A 121 -10.97 18.30 -4.94
N GLN A 122 -11.16 17.52 -6.01
CA GLN A 122 -10.52 16.23 -6.18
C GLN A 122 -9.60 16.26 -7.41
N LEU A 123 -8.34 15.96 -7.18
CA LEU A 123 -7.32 15.73 -8.19
C LEU A 123 -7.11 14.23 -8.34
N SER A 124 -7.13 13.73 -9.57
CA SER A 124 -6.70 12.38 -9.92
C SER A 124 -5.53 12.43 -10.88
N TRP A 125 -4.54 11.60 -10.62
CA TRP A 125 -3.42 11.35 -11.53
C TRP A 125 -3.36 9.85 -11.79
N GLY A 126 -3.31 9.46 -13.06
CA GLY A 126 -3.26 8.07 -13.48
C GLY A 126 -2.11 7.82 -14.44
N HIS A 127 -1.39 6.73 -14.24
CA HIS A 127 -0.38 6.25 -15.18
C HIS A 127 -0.76 4.85 -15.67
N THR A 128 -0.84 4.72 -16.99
CA THR A 128 -0.96 3.46 -17.70
C THR A 128 0.22 3.34 -18.66
N GLY A 129 1.14 2.42 -18.41
CA GLY A 129 2.33 2.29 -19.24
C GLY A 129 3.24 1.12 -18.83
N PHE A 130 3.75 0.40 -19.83
CA PHE A 130 4.75 -0.66 -19.62
C PHE A 130 6.16 -0.05 -19.59
N PRO A 131 7.09 -0.52 -18.74
CA PRO A 131 7.08 -1.76 -17.94
C PRO A 131 6.50 -1.65 -16.52
N ASP A 132 5.91 -0.51 -16.16
CA ASP A 132 5.47 -0.27 -14.79
C ASP A 132 4.02 -0.75 -14.55
N PRO A 133 3.64 -1.03 -13.28
CA PRO A 133 2.25 -1.31 -12.95
C PRO A 133 1.39 -0.07 -13.17
N GLU A 134 0.10 -0.29 -13.40
CA GLU A 134 -0.88 0.79 -13.50
C GLU A 134 -1.02 1.47 -12.14
N LYS A 135 -1.04 2.80 -12.13
CA LYS A 135 -1.10 3.60 -10.91
C LYS A 135 -2.20 4.64 -10.99
N GLN A 136 -2.88 4.84 -9.87
CA GLN A 136 -3.84 5.90 -9.70
C GLN A 136 -3.63 6.55 -8.34
N VAL A 137 -3.34 7.84 -8.36
CA VAL A 137 -3.26 8.69 -7.17
C VAL A 137 -4.48 9.61 -7.18
N THR A 138 -5.22 9.65 -6.08
CA THR A 138 -6.35 10.55 -5.89
C THR A 138 -6.11 11.39 -4.65
N VAL A 139 -6.15 12.70 -4.80
CA VAL A 139 -6.06 13.66 -3.71
C VAL A 139 -7.40 14.38 -3.61
N THR A 140 -8.07 14.29 -2.47
CA THR A 140 -9.36 14.93 -2.22
C THR A 140 -9.24 15.87 -1.04
N SER A 141 -9.51 17.15 -1.25
CA SER A 141 -9.50 18.17 -0.20
C SER A 141 -10.93 18.55 0.18
N ARG A 142 -11.31 18.40 1.46
CA ARG A 142 -12.65 18.75 1.95
C ARG A 142 -12.68 18.99 3.46
N LYS A 143 -13.38 20.05 3.90
CA LYS A 143 -13.63 20.36 5.32
C LYS A 143 -12.32 20.50 6.13
N GLY A 144 -11.32 21.20 5.57
CA GLY A 144 -10.04 21.41 6.25
C GLY A 144 -9.18 20.15 6.38
N ARG A 145 -9.38 19.15 5.52
CA ARG A 145 -8.60 17.90 5.49
C ARG A 145 -8.33 17.46 4.06
N THR A 146 -7.19 16.81 3.86
CA THR A 146 -6.77 16.28 2.57
C THR A 146 -6.58 14.77 2.68
N LYS A 147 -7.33 14.01 1.87
CA LYS A 147 -7.19 12.56 1.73
C LYS A 147 -6.33 12.27 0.50
N VAL A 148 -5.28 11.48 0.68
CA VAL A 148 -4.38 11.04 -0.40
C VAL A 148 -4.50 9.52 -0.50
N SER A 149 -5.03 9.03 -1.61
CA SER A 149 -5.15 7.60 -1.90
C SER A 149 -4.30 7.25 -3.10
N ALA A 150 -3.38 6.30 -2.94
CA ALA A 150 -2.52 5.77 -3.99
C ALA A 150 -2.84 4.28 -4.18
N ARG A 151 -3.36 3.95 -5.36
CA ARG A 151 -3.63 2.59 -5.79
C ARG A 151 -2.67 2.17 -6.89
N SER A 152 -2.12 0.97 -6.78
CA SER A 152 -1.32 0.31 -7.82
C SER A 152 -1.96 -1.02 -8.18
N ASP A 153 -2.16 -1.27 -9.47
CA ASP A 153 -2.68 -2.52 -10.01
C ASP A 153 -1.58 -3.27 -10.77
N TYR A 154 -1.28 -4.49 -10.33
CA TYR A 154 -0.24 -5.35 -10.87
C TYR A 154 -0.80 -6.42 -11.82
N SER A 155 -2.13 -6.51 -11.99
CA SER A 155 -2.77 -7.57 -12.77
C SER A 155 -2.36 -7.55 -14.25
N ASN A 156 -2.38 -6.38 -14.89
CA ASN A 156 -1.95 -6.20 -16.28
C ASN A 156 -0.46 -6.50 -16.46
N TRP A 157 0.37 -6.06 -15.51
CA TRP A 157 1.81 -6.34 -15.50
C TRP A 157 2.08 -7.84 -15.38
N LEU A 158 1.39 -8.52 -14.46
CA LEU A 158 1.48 -9.96 -14.27
C LEU A 158 0.99 -10.74 -15.49
N ALA A 159 -0.13 -10.33 -16.09
CA ALA A 159 -0.71 -10.94 -17.28
C ALA A 159 0.26 -10.93 -18.49
N PHE A 160 1.21 -10.00 -18.54
CA PHE A 160 2.27 -9.99 -19.54
C PHE A 160 3.33 -11.08 -19.29
N PHE A 161 3.73 -11.31 -18.04
CA PHE A 161 4.76 -12.30 -17.73
C PHE A 161 4.22 -13.73 -17.69
N PHE A 162 2.97 -13.94 -17.22
CA PHE A 162 2.40 -15.28 -17.07
C PHE A 162 2.46 -16.17 -18.33
N PRO A 163 2.11 -15.69 -19.52
CA PRO A 163 2.20 -16.46 -20.76
C PRO A 163 3.62 -16.88 -21.11
N SER A 164 4.63 -16.03 -20.86
CA SER A 164 6.03 -16.35 -21.14
C SER A 164 6.54 -17.51 -20.29
N ILE A 165 6.09 -17.58 -19.03
CA ILE A 165 6.42 -18.68 -18.12
C ILE A 165 5.73 -19.95 -18.59
N ALA A 166 4.42 -19.88 -18.86
CA ALA A 166 3.66 -21.04 -19.32
C ALA A 166 4.28 -21.62 -20.61
N ALA A 167 4.65 -20.75 -21.55
CA ALA A 167 5.32 -21.15 -22.79
C ALA A 167 6.71 -21.76 -22.53
N SER A 168 7.56 -21.12 -21.72
CA SER A 168 8.88 -21.66 -21.40
C SER A 168 8.81 -23.01 -20.66
N THR A 169 7.84 -23.15 -19.75
CA THR A 169 7.58 -24.40 -19.02
C THR A 169 7.10 -25.49 -19.98
N ALA A 170 6.19 -25.16 -20.90
CA ALA A 170 5.68 -26.09 -21.90
C ALA A 170 6.78 -26.56 -22.86
N ILE A 171 7.68 -25.67 -23.27
CA ILE A 171 8.84 -26.01 -24.12
C ILE A 171 9.78 -26.97 -23.35
N VAL A 172 10.12 -26.65 -22.10
CA VAL A 172 10.97 -27.52 -21.28
C VAL A 172 10.29 -28.87 -21.02
N ALA A 173 9.00 -28.89 -20.73
CA ALA A 173 8.25 -30.12 -20.53
C ALA A 173 8.20 -30.97 -21.82
N ALA A 174 7.93 -30.36 -22.97
CA ALA A 174 7.83 -31.02 -24.26
C ALA A 174 9.17 -31.66 -24.69
N LEU A 175 10.29 -30.96 -24.48
CA LEU A 175 11.63 -31.48 -24.77
C LEU A 175 12.03 -32.65 -23.86
N MET A 176 11.31 -32.86 -22.75
CA MET A 176 11.68 -33.82 -21.71
C MET A 176 10.72 -35.01 -21.63
N ILE A 177 9.69 -35.10 -22.47
CA ILE A 177 8.68 -36.19 -22.43
C ILE A 177 9.34 -37.57 -22.53
N GLU A 178 10.32 -37.75 -23.42
CA GLU A 178 11.04 -39.01 -23.56
C GLU A 178 12.02 -39.28 -22.39
N ALA A 179 12.59 -38.22 -21.80
CA ALA A 179 13.52 -38.32 -20.68
C ALA A 179 12.84 -38.64 -19.34
N VAL A 180 11.56 -38.28 -19.16
CA VAL A 180 10.80 -38.56 -17.92
C VAL A 180 10.63 -40.07 -17.70
N ALA A 181 10.30 -40.82 -18.76
CA ALA A 181 10.14 -42.28 -18.67
C ALA A 181 11.47 -43.01 -18.39
N ALA A 182 12.59 -42.49 -18.89
CA ALA A 182 13.90 -43.10 -18.75
C ALA A 182 14.63 -42.73 -17.43
N SER A 183 14.26 -41.62 -16.78
CA SER A 183 15.01 -41.05 -15.64
C SER A 183 14.46 -41.39 -14.25
N GLY A 184 13.39 -42.17 -14.14
CA GLY A 184 12.81 -42.55 -12.84
C GLY A 184 12.28 -41.37 -12.00
N GLY A 185 11.86 -40.28 -12.64
CA GLY A 185 11.23 -39.13 -11.96
C GLY A 185 12.15 -37.95 -11.62
N VAL A 186 13.46 -38.05 -11.89
CA VAL A 186 14.43 -36.95 -11.65
C VAL A 186 14.06 -35.68 -12.40
N VAL A 187 13.53 -35.81 -13.62
CA VAL A 187 13.07 -34.69 -14.45
C VAL A 187 11.90 -33.93 -13.79
N SER A 188 10.97 -34.65 -13.15
CA SER A 188 9.84 -34.03 -12.46
C SER A 188 10.29 -33.18 -11.27
N LEU A 189 11.34 -33.61 -10.55
CA LEU A 189 11.94 -32.82 -9.47
C LEU A 189 12.60 -31.55 -9.99
N ALA A 190 13.29 -31.63 -11.14
CA ALA A 190 13.91 -30.46 -11.75
C ALA A 190 12.87 -29.41 -12.19
N ILE A 191 11.76 -29.84 -12.78
CA ILE A 191 10.65 -28.95 -13.15
C ILE A 191 10.03 -28.32 -11.90
N GLY A 192 9.76 -29.12 -10.86
CA GLY A 192 9.23 -28.61 -9.59
C GLY A 192 10.15 -27.56 -8.95
N LEU A 193 11.45 -27.84 -8.92
CA LEU A 193 12.45 -26.93 -8.36
C LEU A 193 12.58 -25.63 -9.17
N TRP A 194 12.48 -25.72 -10.49
CA TRP A 194 12.46 -24.54 -11.37
C TRP A 194 11.22 -23.67 -11.14
N LEU A 195 10.03 -24.27 -10.99
CA LEU A 195 8.79 -23.53 -10.66
C LEU A 195 8.87 -22.86 -9.27
N ILE A 196 9.45 -23.54 -8.28
CA ILE A 196 9.67 -22.96 -6.94
C ILE A 196 10.63 -21.77 -7.02
N LEU A 197 11.77 -21.94 -7.69
CA LEU A 197 12.75 -20.88 -7.87
C LEU A 197 12.14 -19.67 -8.58
N TYR A 198 11.37 -19.92 -9.63
CA TYR A 198 10.64 -18.89 -10.36
C TYR A 198 9.67 -18.12 -9.46
N TYR A 199 8.85 -18.84 -8.68
CA TYR A 199 7.91 -18.24 -7.73
C TYR A 199 8.64 -17.36 -6.70
N LEU A 200 9.78 -17.82 -6.16
CA LEU A 200 10.57 -17.05 -5.20
C LEU A 200 11.14 -15.76 -5.80
N VAL A 201 11.66 -15.83 -7.04
CA VAL A 201 12.15 -14.65 -7.76
C VAL A 201 11.02 -13.65 -8.00
N MET A 202 9.86 -14.12 -8.50
CA MET A 202 8.72 -13.25 -8.76
C MET A 202 8.20 -12.60 -7.47
N ARG A 203 8.09 -13.38 -6.39
CA ARG A 203 7.69 -12.89 -5.07
C ARG A 203 8.68 -11.85 -4.54
N GLY A 204 9.98 -12.05 -4.75
CA GLY A 204 11.02 -11.09 -4.38
C GLY A 204 10.91 -9.77 -5.14
N ILE A 205 10.68 -9.82 -6.45
CA ILE A 205 10.48 -8.64 -7.29
C ILE A 205 9.25 -7.86 -6.82
N LEU A 206 8.09 -8.52 -6.69
CA LEU A 206 6.86 -7.87 -6.25
C LEU A 206 6.97 -7.31 -4.83
N ALA A 207 7.57 -8.05 -3.89
CA ALA A 207 7.78 -7.55 -2.54
C ALA A 207 8.69 -6.31 -2.53
N ASN A 208 9.72 -6.29 -3.38
CA ASN A 208 10.61 -5.13 -3.52
C ASN A 208 9.92 -3.93 -4.18
N VAL A 209 9.13 -4.15 -5.24
CA VAL A 209 8.34 -3.11 -5.89
C VAL A 209 7.34 -2.54 -4.90
N ASN A 210 6.56 -3.39 -4.22
CA ASN A 210 5.59 -2.96 -3.22
C ASN A 210 6.27 -2.13 -2.12
N ARG A 211 7.39 -2.61 -1.55
CA ARG A 211 8.15 -1.83 -0.53
C ARG A 211 8.60 -0.47 -1.04
N LYS A 212 8.97 -0.33 -2.31
CA LYS A 212 9.33 0.96 -2.91
C LYS A 212 8.12 1.86 -3.06
N GLU A 213 6.98 1.34 -3.51
CA GLU A 213 5.74 2.09 -3.65
C GLU A 213 5.24 2.64 -2.31
N ILE A 214 5.26 1.83 -1.26
CA ILE A 214 4.91 2.26 0.11
C ILE A 214 5.79 3.42 0.58
N ARG A 215 7.10 3.33 0.31
CA ARG A 215 8.03 4.43 0.65
C ARG A 215 7.74 5.70 -0.16
N ARG A 216 7.34 5.57 -1.42
CA ARG A 216 6.98 6.70 -2.28
C ARG A 216 5.68 7.34 -1.84
N ALA A 217 4.66 6.53 -1.50
CA ALA A 217 3.40 7.00 -0.96
C ALA A 217 3.60 7.74 0.37
N ALA A 218 4.40 7.19 1.28
CA ALA A 218 4.75 7.87 2.53
C ALA A 218 5.44 9.22 2.30
N LYS A 219 6.39 9.29 1.36
CA LYS A 219 7.05 10.55 0.97
C LYS A 219 6.10 11.54 0.33
N LEU A 220 5.16 11.07 -0.50
CA LEU A 220 4.14 11.93 -1.10
C LEU A 220 3.26 12.54 -0.02
N THR A 221 2.82 11.74 0.95
CA THR A 221 2.03 12.22 2.09
C THR A 221 2.80 13.26 2.90
N GLU A 222 4.07 13.01 3.22
CA GLU A 222 4.93 13.96 3.93
C GLU A 222 5.11 15.26 3.13
N SER A 223 5.31 15.18 1.81
CA SER A 223 5.43 16.35 0.96
C SER A 223 4.12 17.15 0.89
N ILE A 224 2.97 16.46 0.78
CA ILE A 224 1.66 17.11 0.77
C ILE A 224 1.38 17.76 2.13
N GLU A 225 1.72 17.10 3.24
CA GLU A 225 1.64 17.69 4.58
C GLU A 225 2.48 18.96 4.69
N GLN A 226 3.69 18.96 4.15
CA GLN A 226 4.53 20.15 4.11
C GLN A 226 3.92 21.27 3.25
N PHE A 227 3.32 20.97 2.10
CA PHE A 227 2.61 21.97 1.28
C PHE A 227 1.40 22.58 1.99
N VAL A 228 0.72 21.78 2.81
CA VAL A 228 -0.45 22.24 3.58
C VAL A 228 -0.04 23.07 4.80
N LEU A 229 1.11 22.76 5.43
CA LEU A 229 1.61 23.48 6.61
C LEU A 229 2.41 24.75 6.27
N ASP A 230 3.08 24.79 5.11
CA ASP A 230 3.90 25.92 4.65
C ASP A 230 3.44 26.40 3.26
N PRO A 231 2.39 27.23 3.20
CA PRO A 231 1.78 27.65 1.95
C PRO A 231 2.67 28.59 1.11
N GLU A 232 3.71 29.20 1.68
CA GLU A 232 4.65 30.08 0.96
C GLU A 232 5.85 29.34 0.36
N ARG A 233 5.97 28.03 0.60
CA ARG A 233 7.09 27.25 0.09
C ARG A 233 7.05 27.14 -1.44
N GLU A 234 8.08 27.67 -2.08
CA GLU A 234 8.39 27.40 -3.49
C GLU A 234 8.72 25.91 -3.66
N PRO A 235 8.23 25.25 -4.71
CA PRO A 235 8.56 23.85 -4.98
C PRO A 235 10.08 23.71 -5.05
N PRO A 236 10.66 22.59 -4.59
CA PRO A 236 12.10 22.38 -4.66
C PRO A 236 12.54 22.54 -6.12
N VAL A 237 13.21 23.64 -6.43
CA VAL A 237 13.78 23.91 -7.75
C VAL A 237 14.70 22.75 -8.07
N GLU A 238 14.33 21.97 -9.08
CA GLU A 238 15.01 20.76 -9.49
C GLU A 238 16.51 20.99 -9.75
N GLU A 239 17.35 20.75 -8.74
CA GLU A 239 18.79 20.55 -8.91
C GLU A 239 19.08 19.30 -9.80
N GLY A 240 18.07 18.45 -10.02
CA GLY A 240 18.11 17.30 -10.92
C GLY A 240 17.84 17.59 -12.41
N ARG A 241 17.12 18.67 -12.75
CA ARG A 241 16.77 19.00 -14.15
C ARG A 241 18.00 19.39 -14.97
N GLY A 242 18.97 20.04 -14.32
CA GLY A 242 20.26 20.36 -14.93
C GLY A 242 21.05 19.11 -15.29
N ARG A 243 21.14 18.14 -14.37
CA ARG A 243 21.95 16.92 -14.56
C ARG A 243 21.35 15.94 -15.57
N MET A 244 20.01 15.86 -15.65
CA MET A 244 19.34 14.97 -16.60
C MET A 244 19.37 15.51 -18.04
N ASN A 245 19.28 16.83 -18.22
CA ASN A 245 19.48 17.46 -19.53
C ASN A 245 20.93 17.36 -20.00
N GLU A 246 21.90 17.48 -19.09
CA GLU A 246 23.33 17.34 -19.40
C GLU A 246 23.67 15.90 -19.80
N ALA A 247 23.13 14.89 -19.09
CA ALA A 247 23.30 13.49 -19.44
C ALA A 247 22.63 13.09 -20.78
N LEU A 248 21.48 13.69 -21.11
CA LEU A 248 20.82 13.46 -22.41
C LEU A 248 21.57 14.13 -23.56
N LEU A 249 22.14 15.32 -23.34
CA LEU A 249 22.97 16.01 -24.33
C LEU A 249 24.31 15.28 -24.60
N ASP A 250 24.90 14.66 -23.58
CA ASP A 250 26.10 13.84 -23.75
C ASP A 250 25.80 12.51 -24.46
N ALA A 251 24.65 11.88 -24.16
CA ALA A 251 24.21 10.67 -24.87
C ALA A 251 23.91 10.94 -26.36
N GLU A 252 23.35 12.11 -26.70
CA GLU A 252 23.09 12.50 -28.09
C GLU A 252 24.39 12.80 -28.86
N LYS A 253 25.41 13.37 -28.19
CA LYS A 253 26.74 13.57 -28.77
C LYS A 253 27.43 12.25 -29.13
N ASP A 254 27.36 11.24 -28.27
CA ASP A 254 28.01 9.94 -28.53
C ASP A 254 27.37 9.18 -29.70
N VAL A 255 26.07 9.33 -29.92
CA VAL A 255 25.37 8.74 -31.08
C VAL A 255 25.79 9.40 -32.40
N SER A 256 26.09 10.70 -32.39
CA SER A 256 26.49 11.44 -33.60
C SER A 256 27.90 11.10 -34.12
N ILE A 257 28.77 10.50 -33.30
CA ILE A 257 30.15 10.17 -33.66
C ILE A 257 30.26 8.80 -34.37
N SER A 258 29.23 7.95 -34.28
CA SER A 258 29.26 6.57 -34.80
C SER A 258 28.82 6.41 -36.26
N THR A 259 28.32 7.45 -36.92
CA THR A 259 27.89 7.40 -38.34
C THR A 259 28.97 7.88 -39.30
N ARG A 260 30.16 7.26 -39.27
CA ARG A 260 31.12 7.39 -40.39
C ARG A 260 30.75 6.40 -41.50
N PRO A 261 30.55 6.85 -42.75
CA PRO A 261 30.20 5.96 -43.86
C PRO A 261 31.36 5.02 -44.19
N VAL A 262 31.09 3.72 -44.18
CA VAL A 262 32.00 2.67 -44.63
C VAL A 262 32.24 2.85 -46.13
N ARG A 263 33.42 3.36 -46.48
CA ARG A 263 33.86 3.56 -47.86
C ARG A 263 34.09 2.19 -48.52
N GLY A 264 33.18 1.80 -49.40
CA GLY A 264 33.24 0.57 -50.17
C GLY A 264 34.53 0.45 -50.98
N ARG A 265 35.22 -0.68 -50.83
CA ARG A 265 36.39 -1.07 -51.61
C ARG A 265 35.94 -2.11 -52.63
N THR A 266 35.63 -1.66 -53.84
CA THR A 266 35.51 -2.53 -55.02
C THR A 266 36.90 -3.05 -55.38
N ARG A 267 37.02 -4.36 -55.56
CA ARG A 267 38.22 -5.03 -56.06
C ARG A 267 37.83 -5.70 -57.38
N THR A 268 38.41 -5.20 -58.46
CA THR A 268 38.59 -5.88 -59.75
C THR A 268 39.60 -7.01 -59.63
#